data_AF-A0A7I8CR08-F1
#
_entry.id   AF-A0A7I8CR08-F1
#
_cell.length_a   1.000
_cell.length_b   1.000
_cell.length_c   1.000
_cell.angle_alpha   90.00
_cell.angle_beta   90.00
_cell.angle_gamma   90.00
#
_symmetry.space_group_name_H-M   'P 1'
#
loop_
_entity.id
_entity.type
_entity.pdbx_description
1 polymer ?
#
loop_
_entity_poly.entity_id
_entity_poly.type
_entity_poly.pdbx_seq_one_letter_code
_entity_poly.pdbx_strand_id
1 'polypeptide(L)'
;MGAEQRCKKGDWLVDNDGDTYTVDGAVFASTYRKLREGVYVKSTPIWAEVATEAGSVATKEGHSHYKKGDYVVSNNEDGTDAYCIGAARFESTYELDE
;
A
#
# COMPACT_ATOMS: atom_id res chain seq x y z
N MET A 1 -1.97 16.06 5.31
CA MET A 1 -1.00 16.22 6.42
C MET A 1 -0.13 14.98 6.41
N GLY A 2 1.18 15.13 6.29
CA GLY A 2 2.12 14.00 6.38
C GLY A 2 2.38 13.65 7.84
N ALA A 3 2.58 12.37 8.13
CA ALA A 3 3.03 11.88 9.43
C ALA A 3 4.50 11.42 9.33
N GLU A 4 5.22 11.43 10.45
CA GLU A 4 6.59 10.89 10.51
C GLU A 4 6.55 9.38 10.19
N GLN A 5 7.17 8.98 9.09
CA GLN A 5 7.36 7.57 8.76
C GLN A 5 8.64 7.06 9.41
N ARG A 6 8.56 5.85 9.98
CA ARG A 6 9.70 5.19 10.62
C ARG A 6 9.99 3.90 9.88
N CYS A 7 11.23 3.72 9.48
CA CYS A 7 11.70 2.50 8.85
C CYS A 7 12.80 1.82 9.67
N LYS A 8 12.91 0.50 9.51
CA LYS A 8 14.00 -0.32 10.03
C LYS A 8 15.11 -0.41 8.99
N LYS A 9 16.30 -0.80 9.44
CA LYS A 9 17.41 -1.10 8.52
C LYS A 9 16.99 -2.23 7.58
N GLY A 10 17.06 -1.98 6.28
CA GLY A 10 16.70 -2.96 5.23
C GLY A 10 15.34 -2.68 4.58
N ASP A 11 14.55 -1.77 5.14
CA ASP A 11 13.34 -1.27 4.51
C ASP A 11 13.68 -0.37 3.32
N TRP A 12 12.72 -0.27 2.40
CA TRP A 12 12.81 0.54 1.19
C TRP A 12 12.00 1.82 1.37
N LEU A 13 12.60 2.95 1.02
CA LEU A 13 11.87 4.19 0.78
C LEU A 13 11.43 4.21 -0.68
N VAL A 14 10.11 4.13 -0.91
CA VAL A 14 9.50 4.11 -2.23
C VAL A 14 8.90 5.47 -2.52
N ASP A 15 9.25 6.04 -3.67
CA ASP A 15 8.51 7.15 -4.28
C ASP A 15 7.62 6.56 -5.38
N ASN A 16 6.31 6.69 -5.20
CA ASN A 16 5.32 6.32 -6.19
C ASN A 16 4.57 7.57 -6.65
N ASP A 17 5.12 8.27 -7.63
CA ASP A 17 4.52 9.47 -8.22
C ASP A 17 4.23 10.55 -7.16
N GLY A 18 5.22 10.83 -6.31
CA GLY A 18 5.13 11.83 -5.25
C GLY A 18 4.53 11.34 -3.92
N ASP A 19 3.95 10.14 -3.89
CA ASP A 19 3.64 9.46 -2.64
C ASP A 19 4.87 8.71 -2.14
N THR A 20 5.49 9.24 -1.09
CA THR A 20 6.64 8.59 -0.45
C THR A 20 6.19 7.74 0.74
N TYR A 21 6.55 6.46 0.72
CA TYR A 21 6.28 5.53 1.81
C TYR A 21 7.39 4.51 2.02
N THR A 22 7.44 3.96 3.23
CA THR A 22 8.39 2.91 3.59
C THR A 22 7.76 1.53 3.37
N VAL A 23 8.53 0.59 2.83
CA VAL A 23 8.12 -0.81 2.63
C VAL A 23 9.12 -1.72 3.33
N ASP A 24 8.64 -2.68 4.10
CA ASP A 24 9.48 -3.71 4.71
C ASP A 24 10.34 -4.42 3.66
N GLY A 25 11.62 -4.65 3.98
CA GLY A 25 12.58 -5.22 3.02
C GLY A 25 12.18 -6.58 2.45
N ALA A 26 11.54 -7.44 3.24
CA ALA A 26 11.10 -8.76 2.79
C ALA A 26 9.86 -8.65 1.90
N VAL A 27 8.92 -7.76 2.24
CA VAL A 27 7.76 -7.45 1.40
C VAL A 27 8.20 -6.88 0.06
N PHE A 28 9.17 -5.95 0.07
CA PHE A 28 9.68 -5.39 -1.18
C PHE A 28 10.28 -6.48 -2.08
N ALA A 29 11.11 -7.36 -1.51
CA ALA A 29 11.73 -8.44 -2.26
C ALA A 29 10.75 -9.47 -2.82
N SER A 30 9.62 -9.72 -2.15
CA SER A 30 8.60 -10.67 -2.62
C SER A 30 7.60 -10.06 -3.60
N THR A 31 7.36 -8.74 -3.53
CA THR A 31 6.28 -8.09 -4.30
C THR A 31 6.76 -7.21 -5.45
N TYR A 32 8.02 -6.77 -5.46
CA TYR A 32 8.57 -5.91 -6.50
C TYR A 32 9.56 -6.63 -7.41
N ARG A 33 9.39 -6.44 -8.72
CA ARG A 33 10.35 -6.87 -9.74
C ARG A 33 11.15 -5.68 -10.25
N LYS A 34 12.48 -5.81 -10.26
CA LYS A 34 13.37 -4.78 -10.82
C LYS A 34 13.14 -4.65 -12.32
N LEU A 35 12.84 -3.43 -12.78
CA LEU A 35 12.77 -3.11 -14.21
C LEU A 35 14.11 -2.55 -14.69
N ARG A 36 14.66 -1.58 -13.95
CA ARG A 36 16.01 -1.03 -14.15
C ARG A 36 16.57 -0.53 -12.82
N GLU A 37 17.80 -0.02 -12.82
CA GLU A 37 18.38 0.53 -11.60
C GLU A 37 17.51 1.66 -11.02
N GLY A 38 17.17 1.52 -9.74
CA GLY A 38 16.27 2.44 -9.03
C GLY A 38 14.79 2.38 -9.43
N VAL A 39 14.38 1.50 -10.36
CA VAL A 39 12.98 1.42 -10.83
C VAL A 39 12.47 -0.01 -10.76
N TYR A 40 11.36 -0.16 -10.07
CA TYR A 40 10.75 -1.44 -9.74
C TYR A 40 9.25 -1.37 -10.05
N VAL A 41 8.66 -2.50 -10.43
CA VAL A 41 7.21 -2.65 -10.60
C VAL A 41 6.69 -3.63 -9.57
N LYS A 42 5.59 -3.29 -8.90
CA LYS A 42 4.90 -4.23 -8.01
C LYS A 42 4.16 -5.24 -8.88
N SER A 43 4.46 -6.53 -8.72
CA SER A 43 3.97 -7.59 -9.61
C SER A 43 3.03 -8.58 -8.93
N THR A 44 2.66 -8.33 -7.68
CA THR A 44 1.73 -9.18 -6.91
C THR A 44 0.34 -8.56 -6.90
N PRO A 45 -0.73 -9.37 -7.07
CA PRO A 45 -2.10 -8.92 -6.88
C PRO A 45 -2.31 -8.28 -5.51
N ILE A 46 -3.34 -7.45 -5.43
CA ILE A 46 -3.86 -6.88 -4.19
C ILE A 46 -5.35 -7.18 -4.11
N TRP A 47 -5.89 -7.22 -2.89
CA TRP A 47 -7.31 -7.37 -2.64
C TRP A 47 -7.83 -6.06 -2.08
N ALA A 48 -8.84 -5.48 -2.73
CA ALA A 48 -9.33 -4.16 -2.40
C ALA A 48 -10.84 -4.17 -2.21
N GLU A 49 -11.29 -3.60 -1.11
CA GLU A 49 -12.71 -3.46 -0.77
C GLU A 49 -13.05 -1.98 -0.55
N VAL A 50 -14.19 -1.55 -1.07
CA VAL A 50 -14.70 -0.20 -0.83
C VAL A 50 -15.29 -0.14 0.58
N ALA A 51 -14.76 0.74 1.42
CA ALA A 51 -15.24 0.98 2.76
C ALA A 51 -16.69 1.50 2.72
N THR A 52 -17.60 0.77 3.34
CA THR A 52 -19.03 1.14 3.41
C THR A 52 -19.33 2.14 4.54
N GLU A 53 -18.41 2.26 5.49
CA GLU A 53 -18.44 3.17 6.63
C GLU A 53 -17.04 3.71 6.97
N ALA A 54 -16.95 4.70 7.86
CA ALA A 54 -15.68 5.21 8.33
C ALA A 54 -15.11 4.30 9.42
N GLY A 55 -13.78 4.12 9.43
CA GLY A 55 -13.14 3.17 10.35
C GLY A 55 -11.63 3.31 10.40
N SER A 56 -10.99 2.25 10.87
CA SER A 56 -9.53 2.11 10.87
C SER A 56 -9.10 0.67 10.69
N VAL A 57 -7.96 0.47 10.04
CA VAL A 57 -7.31 -0.83 9.87
C VAL A 57 -5.99 -0.84 10.63
N ALA A 58 -5.64 -1.98 11.22
CA ALA A 58 -4.32 -2.19 11.80
C ALA A 58 -3.31 -2.39 10.67
N THR A 59 -2.26 -1.58 10.65
CA THR A 59 -1.12 -1.72 9.75
C THR A 59 0.10 -2.19 10.53
N LYS A 60 1.17 -2.59 9.84
CA LYS A 60 2.44 -2.95 10.49
C LYS A 60 3.04 -1.80 11.31
N GLU A 61 2.70 -0.57 10.94
CA GLU A 61 3.17 0.67 11.58
C GLU A 61 2.20 1.23 12.64
N GLY A 62 1.00 0.65 12.79
CA GLY A 62 0.00 1.11 13.75
C GLY A 62 -1.42 0.99 13.21
N HIS A 63 -2.05 2.13 12.94
CA HIS A 63 -3.41 2.17 12.40
C HIS A 63 -3.56 3.24 11.32
N SER A 64 -4.28 2.90 10.26
CA SER A 64 -4.69 3.82 9.20
C SER A 64 -6.19 4.03 9.26
N HIS A 65 -6.62 5.30 9.32
CA HIS A 65 -8.02 5.68 9.34
C HIS A 65 -8.54 5.95 7.93
N TYR A 66 -9.80 5.58 7.69
CA TYR A 66 -10.46 5.75 6.40
C TYR A 66 -11.90 6.21 6.56
N LYS A 67 -12.45 6.76 5.48
CA LYS A 67 -13.85 7.20 5.39
C LYS A 67 -14.64 6.23 4.52
N LYS A 68 -15.97 6.32 4.62
CA LYS A 68 -16.87 5.70 3.65
C LYS A 68 -16.48 6.13 2.23
N GLY A 69 -16.33 5.15 1.35
CA GLY A 69 -15.94 5.32 -0.05
C GLY A 69 -14.44 5.19 -0.30
N ASP A 70 -13.58 5.23 0.73
CA ASP A 70 -12.16 4.89 0.57
C ASP A 70 -11.98 3.39 0.35
N TYR A 71 -10.80 2.97 -0.09
CA TYR A 71 -10.46 1.55 -0.25
C TYR A 71 -9.64 1.07 0.95
N VAL A 72 -10.03 -0.09 1.48
CA VAL A 72 -9.18 -0.91 2.33
C VAL A 72 -8.52 -1.94 1.44
N VAL A 73 -7.19 -1.94 1.41
CA VAL A 73 -6.39 -2.77 0.52
C VAL A 73 -5.51 -3.69 1.33
N SER A 74 -5.50 -4.98 1.00
CA SER A 74 -4.65 -6.00 1.60
C SER A 74 -3.67 -6.53 0.57
N ASN A 75 -2.39 -6.64 0.95
CA ASN A 75 -1.38 -7.28 0.10
C ASN A 75 -1.50 -8.81 0.09
N ASN A 76 -2.23 -9.38 1.05
CA ASN A 76 -2.48 -10.82 1.17
C ASN A 76 -3.98 -11.11 1.01
N GLU A 77 -4.30 -12.25 0.39
CA GLU A 77 -5.69 -12.71 0.15
C GLU A 77 -6.49 -12.92 1.44
N ASP A 78 -5.81 -13.26 2.53
CA ASP A 78 -6.42 -13.46 3.85
C ASP A 78 -6.79 -12.14 4.57
N GLY A 79 -6.60 -11.00 3.89
CA GLY A 79 -6.90 -9.68 4.41
C GLY A 79 -5.80 -9.07 5.27
N THR A 80 -4.67 -9.76 5.49
CA THR A 80 -3.56 -9.23 6.28
C THR A 80 -2.66 -8.28 5.47
N ASP A 81 -1.77 -7.57 6.17
CA ASP A 81 -0.90 -6.53 5.59
C ASP A 81 -1.70 -5.43 4.86
N ALA A 82 -2.70 -4.93 5.59
CA ALA A 82 -3.67 -4.00 5.06
C ALA A 82 -3.27 -2.53 5.25
N TYR A 83 -3.74 -1.69 4.33
CA TYR A 83 -3.59 -0.24 4.37
C TYR A 83 -4.83 0.43 3.75
N CYS A 84 -4.92 1.75 3.88
CA CYS A 84 -6.03 2.53 3.33
C CYS A 84 -5.54 3.49 2.26
N ILE A 85 -6.36 3.69 1.25
CA ILE A 85 -6.10 4.59 0.13
C ILE A 85 -7.41 5.21 -0.32
N GLY A 86 -7.41 6.51 -0.61
CA GLY A 86 -8.61 7.20 -1.07
C GLY A 86 -9.04 6.73 -2.46
N ALA A 87 -10.35 6.74 -2.74
CA ALA A 87 -10.92 6.25 -4.01
C ALA A 87 -10.23 6.79 -5.27
N ALA A 88 -10.12 8.12 -5.37
CA ALA A 88 -9.53 8.76 -6.54
C ALA A 88 -8.07 8.33 -6.79
N ARG A 89 -7.33 8.04 -5.72
CA ARG A 89 -5.94 7.57 -5.83
C ARG A 89 -5.88 6.08 -6.17
N PHE A 90 -6.79 5.28 -5.62
CA PHE A 90 -6.89 3.86 -5.96
C PHE A 90 -7.18 3.68 -7.45
N GLU A 91 -8.22 4.35 -7.96
CA GLU A 91 -8.66 4.28 -9.35
C GLU A 91 -7.64 4.83 -10.35
N SER A 92 -6.75 5.75 -9.92
CA SER A 92 -5.65 6.23 -10.79
C SER A 92 -4.44 5.31 -10.82
N THR A 93 -4.33 4.38 -9.87
CA THR A 93 -3.09 3.60 -9.62
C THR A 93 -3.26 2.13 -9.96
N TYR A 94 -4.46 1.59 -9.79
CA TYR A 94 -4.74 0.17 -9.95
C TYR A 94 -5.75 -0.07 -11.07
N GLU A 95 -5.51 -1.15 -11.80
CA GLU A 95 -6.45 -1.75 -12.75
C GLU A 95 -6.99 -3.06 -12.18
N LEU A 96 -8.20 -3.43 -12.59
CA LEU A 96 -8.73 -4.76 -12.28
C LEU A 96 -7.91 -5.81 -13.04
N ASP A 97 -7.55 -6.89 -12.35
CA ASP A 97 -7.00 -8.07 -13.00
C ASP A 97 -8.13 -8.73 -13.83
N GLU A 98 -7.87 -9.04 -15.11
CA GLU A 98 -8.85 -9.62 -16.05
C GLU A 98 -9.11 -11.11 -15.82
#